data_AF-A0A222ENI1-F1
#
_entry.id   AF-A0A222ENI1-F1
#
_cell.length_a   1.000
_cell.length_b   1.000
_cell.length_c   1.000
_cell.angle_alpha   90.00
_cell.angle_beta   90.00
_cell.angle_gamma   90.00
#
_symmetry.space_group_name_H-M   'P 1'
#
loop_
_entity.id
_entity.type
_entity.pdbx_description
1 polymer ?
#
loop_
_entity_poly.entity_id
_entity_poly.type
_entity_poly.pdbx_seq_one_letter_code
_entity_poly.pdbx_strand_id
1 'polypeptide(L)'
;MKKLSDFLIRLKPYRRLNKIFWMSFTLICLFVFQMLMLIFSSVVIHKNSGFYYWFRGFHSLLVDSWQEPNSARGFIFASTIIGTIPSVAMIPFLYFIFMNWLILEKLSDKFISVPKDKYKFWSTYIHFTSLGGVFFILFGCMSYLGNGSILPHKAFYALPNAFSDVFILRIGGISAFLYYGVGCVFLLIMIFWNIGIIIKYIFVKISAWLEKMKELRMIKKEEKLSLKSQKIESKNNKTK
;
A
#
# COMPACT_ATOMS: atom_id res chain seq x y z
N MET A 1 -7.18 -23.37 -29.17
CA MET A 1 -6.64 -24.16 -28.04
C MET A 1 -5.11 -24.21 -28.01
N LYS A 2 -4.40 -24.65 -29.08
CA LYS A 2 -2.92 -24.70 -29.11
C LYS A 2 -2.21 -23.38 -28.71
N LYS A 3 -2.71 -22.24 -29.18
CA LYS A 3 -2.16 -20.91 -28.82
C LYS A 3 -2.23 -20.58 -27.32
N LEU A 4 -3.26 -21.07 -26.62
CA LEU A 4 -3.48 -20.80 -25.21
C LEU A 4 -2.63 -21.74 -24.34
N SER A 5 -2.48 -23.02 -24.73
CA SER A 5 -1.54 -23.94 -24.08
C SER A 5 -0.09 -23.48 -24.26
N ASP A 6 0.29 -23.05 -25.47
CA ASP A 6 1.64 -22.55 -25.73
C ASP A 6 1.95 -21.28 -24.91
N PHE A 7 0.97 -20.38 -24.78
CA PHE A 7 1.08 -19.21 -23.91
C PHE A 7 1.28 -19.60 -22.44
N LEU A 8 0.48 -20.53 -21.92
CA LEU A 8 0.59 -21.00 -20.52
C LEU A 8 1.93 -21.71 -20.26
N ILE A 9 2.43 -22.50 -21.20
CA ILE A 9 3.74 -23.17 -21.12
C ILE A 9 4.87 -22.12 -21.06
N ARG A 10 4.79 -21.08 -21.89
CA ARG A 10 5.76 -19.97 -21.90
C ARG A 10 5.68 -19.08 -20.65
N LEU A 11 4.51 -19.00 -20.01
CA LEU A 11 4.30 -18.22 -18.78
C LEU A 11 4.82 -18.93 -17.52
N LYS A 12 4.77 -20.27 -17.50
CA LYS A 12 5.17 -21.13 -16.37
C LYS A 12 6.55 -20.83 -15.75
N PRO A 13 7.64 -20.58 -16.53
CA PRO A 13 8.95 -20.23 -15.95
C PRO A 13 8.95 -18.88 -15.22
N TYR A 14 8.09 -17.93 -15.58
CA TYR A 14 7.99 -16.61 -14.95
C TYR A 14 7.06 -16.65 -13.72
N ARG A 15 7.54 -17.18 -12.60
CA ARG A 15 6.73 -17.41 -11.38
C ARG A 15 5.86 -16.22 -10.95
N ARG A 16 6.38 -14.99 -11.03
CA ARG A 16 5.65 -13.76 -10.64
C ARG A 16 4.57 -13.39 -11.65
N LEU A 17 4.90 -13.40 -12.93
CA LEU A 17 3.99 -13.09 -14.04
C LEU A 17 2.87 -14.14 -14.13
N ASN A 18 3.20 -15.41 -13.91
CA ASN A 18 2.24 -16.49 -13.76
C ASN A 18 1.28 -16.26 -12.58
N LYS A 19 1.79 -15.84 -11.41
CA LYS A 19 0.96 -15.53 -10.24
C LYS A 19 0.01 -14.36 -10.51
N ILE A 20 0.48 -13.29 -11.16
CA ILE A 20 -0.34 -12.14 -11.57
C ILE A 20 -1.45 -12.62 -12.51
N PHE A 21 -1.09 -13.34 -13.56
CA PHE A 21 -2.05 -13.84 -14.55
C PHE A 21 -3.16 -14.68 -13.90
N TRP A 22 -2.81 -15.67 -13.08
CA TRP A 22 -3.80 -16.51 -12.42
C TRP A 22 -4.65 -15.74 -11.43
N MET A 23 -4.08 -14.82 -10.65
CA MET A 23 -4.87 -14.00 -9.75
C MET A 23 -5.83 -13.07 -10.49
N SER A 24 -5.40 -12.43 -11.58
CA SER A 24 -6.26 -11.61 -12.44
C SER A 24 -7.36 -12.44 -13.10
N PHE A 25 -7.03 -13.64 -13.59
CA PHE A 25 -7.99 -14.56 -14.18
C PHE A 25 -9.05 -14.98 -13.15
N THR A 26 -8.64 -15.39 -11.96
CA THR A 26 -9.57 -15.72 -10.86
C THR A 26 -10.47 -14.54 -10.52
N LEU A 27 -9.94 -13.32 -10.47
CA LEU A 27 -10.72 -12.11 -10.18
C LEU A 27 -11.79 -11.85 -11.23
N ILE A 28 -11.47 -12.06 -12.52
CA ILE A 28 -12.46 -11.98 -13.61
C ILE A 28 -13.53 -13.07 -13.45
N CYS A 29 -13.15 -14.30 -13.16
CA CYS A 29 -14.10 -15.39 -12.93
C CYS A 29 -15.03 -15.11 -11.75
N LEU A 30 -14.50 -14.60 -10.64
CA LEU A 30 -15.27 -14.20 -9.47
C LEU A 30 -16.24 -13.06 -9.79
N PHE A 31 -15.80 -12.06 -10.56
CA PHE A 31 -16.65 -10.97 -11.00
C PHE A 31 -17.79 -11.45 -11.91
N VAL A 32 -17.51 -12.31 -12.88
CA VAL A 32 -18.53 -12.91 -13.76
C VAL A 32 -19.52 -13.73 -12.95
N PHE A 33 -19.02 -14.59 -12.04
CA PHE A 33 -19.86 -15.37 -11.13
C PHE A 33 -20.79 -14.47 -10.30
N GLN A 34 -20.23 -13.41 -9.71
CA GLN A 34 -20.98 -12.43 -8.92
C GLN A 34 -22.10 -11.79 -9.74
N MET A 35 -21.80 -11.34 -10.97
CA MET A 35 -22.82 -10.74 -11.85
C MET A 35 -23.92 -11.73 -12.23
N LEU A 36 -23.58 -12.99 -12.53
CA LEU A 36 -24.56 -14.04 -12.81
C LEU A 36 -25.49 -14.30 -11.62
N MET A 37 -24.94 -14.41 -10.41
CA MET A 37 -25.75 -14.61 -9.21
C MET A 37 -26.69 -13.41 -8.94
N LEU A 38 -26.21 -12.17 -9.13
CA LEU A 38 -27.05 -10.98 -9.00
C LEU A 38 -28.16 -10.92 -10.06
N ILE A 39 -27.88 -11.35 -11.30
CA ILE A 39 -28.90 -11.49 -12.34
C ILE A 39 -29.95 -12.53 -11.92
N PHE A 40 -29.53 -13.73 -11.49
CA PHE A 40 -30.48 -14.77 -11.07
C PHE A 40 -31.31 -14.38 -9.86
N SER A 41 -30.77 -13.57 -8.94
CA SER A 41 -31.58 -13.00 -7.84
C SER A 41 -32.76 -12.15 -8.33
N SER A 42 -32.65 -11.56 -9.52
CA SER A 42 -33.70 -10.73 -10.13
C SER A 42 -34.70 -11.54 -10.96
N VAL A 43 -34.42 -12.83 -11.21
CA VAL A 43 -35.32 -13.74 -11.97
C VAL A 43 -36.32 -14.43 -11.05
N VAL A 44 -35.97 -14.63 -9.78
CA VAL A 44 -36.86 -15.20 -8.76
C VAL A 44 -37.69 -14.12 -8.05
N ILE A 45 -38.71 -14.51 -7.30
CA ILE A 45 -39.50 -13.57 -6.48
C ILE A 45 -38.57 -12.84 -5.50
N HIS A 46 -38.60 -11.50 -5.56
CA HIS A 46 -37.78 -10.61 -4.74
C HIS A 46 -38.57 -9.33 -4.42
N LYS A 47 -38.21 -8.64 -3.34
CA LYS A 47 -38.73 -7.30 -3.01
C LYS A 47 -37.87 -6.22 -3.67
N ASN A 48 -36.54 -6.36 -3.58
CA ASN A 48 -35.56 -5.54 -4.25
C ASN A 48 -34.58 -6.42 -5.02
N SER A 49 -34.07 -5.93 -6.14
CA SER A 49 -33.05 -6.66 -6.93
C SER A 49 -31.78 -6.90 -6.11
N GLY A 50 -31.09 -8.03 -6.31
CA GLY A 50 -29.77 -8.22 -5.70
C GLY A 50 -28.78 -7.10 -6.02
N PHE A 51 -28.91 -6.47 -7.19
CA PHE A 51 -28.11 -5.29 -7.53
C PHE A 51 -28.34 -4.11 -6.58
N TYR A 52 -29.57 -3.91 -6.11
CA TYR A 52 -29.89 -2.86 -5.12
C TYR A 52 -29.06 -3.03 -3.85
N TYR A 53 -29.04 -4.24 -3.30
CA TYR A 53 -28.23 -4.56 -2.12
C TYR A 53 -26.73 -4.45 -2.41
N TRP A 54 -26.30 -4.90 -3.59
CA TRP A 54 -24.90 -4.84 -4.00
C TRP A 54 -24.36 -3.42 -4.07
N PHE A 55 -25.10 -2.49 -4.68
CA PHE A 55 -24.73 -1.07 -4.74
C PHE A 55 -24.72 -0.38 -3.37
N ARG A 56 -25.53 -0.87 -2.43
CA ARG A 56 -25.57 -0.37 -1.04
C ARG A 56 -24.46 -0.93 -0.15
N GLY A 57 -23.69 -1.90 -0.64
CA GLY A 57 -22.49 -2.42 0.01
C GLY A 57 -22.75 -3.61 0.96
N PHE A 58 -21.69 -4.02 1.67
CA PHE A 58 -21.67 -5.26 2.46
C PHE A 58 -22.77 -5.36 3.52
N HIS A 59 -23.08 -4.27 4.22
CA HIS A 59 -24.17 -4.27 5.21
C HIS A 59 -25.49 -4.65 4.55
N SER A 60 -25.80 -4.05 3.40
CA SER A 60 -27.05 -4.33 2.70
C SER A 60 -27.09 -5.73 2.12
N LEU A 61 -25.95 -6.22 1.60
CA LEU A 61 -25.80 -7.59 1.11
C LEU A 61 -25.93 -8.66 2.19
N LEU A 62 -25.44 -8.41 3.41
CA LEU A 62 -25.35 -9.39 4.49
C LEU A 62 -26.48 -9.27 5.52
N VAL A 63 -27.11 -8.11 5.67
CA VAL A 63 -28.10 -7.80 6.71
C VAL A 63 -29.45 -7.45 6.09
N ASP A 64 -29.52 -6.40 5.27
CA ASP A 64 -30.81 -5.92 4.74
C ASP A 64 -31.46 -6.96 3.79
N SER A 65 -30.64 -7.75 3.10
CA SER A 65 -31.08 -8.83 2.21
C SER A 65 -31.81 -9.97 2.94
N TRP A 66 -31.80 -10.02 4.27
CA TRP A 66 -32.57 -11.02 5.04
C TRP A 66 -34.08 -10.82 4.96
N GLN A 67 -34.53 -9.65 4.51
CA GLN A 67 -35.95 -9.39 4.27
C GLN A 67 -36.46 -9.99 2.96
N GLU A 68 -35.55 -10.49 2.11
CA GLU A 68 -35.87 -11.15 0.84
C GLU A 68 -36.35 -12.59 1.04
N PRO A 69 -37.17 -13.13 0.10
CA PRO A 69 -37.49 -14.55 0.07
C PRO A 69 -36.24 -15.43 -0.03
N ASN A 70 -36.29 -16.64 0.53
CA ASN A 70 -35.16 -17.57 0.59
C ASN A 70 -34.52 -17.83 -0.80
N SER A 71 -35.33 -17.84 -1.86
CA SER A 71 -34.86 -18.01 -3.25
C SER A 71 -33.93 -16.88 -3.69
N ALA A 72 -34.33 -15.62 -3.55
CA ALA A 72 -33.52 -14.45 -3.91
C ALA A 72 -32.31 -14.30 -2.98
N ARG A 73 -32.53 -14.53 -1.69
CA ARG A 73 -31.50 -14.42 -0.66
C ARG A 73 -30.33 -15.39 -0.87
N GLY A 74 -30.61 -16.62 -1.34
CA GLY A 74 -29.57 -17.60 -1.66
C GLY A 74 -28.59 -17.10 -2.72
N PHE A 75 -29.10 -16.47 -3.78
CA PHE A 75 -28.28 -15.90 -4.85
C PHE A 75 -27.48 -14.67 -4.38
N ILE A 76 -28.10 -13.77 -3.61
CA ILE A 76 -27.43 -12.59 -3.04
C ILE A 76 -26.32 -13.01 -2.08
N PHE A 77 -26.56 -14.04 -1.26
CA PHE A 77 -25.57 -14.58 -0.36
C PHE A 77 -24.41 -15.22 -1.13
N ALA A 78 -24.70 -16.04 -2.15
CA ALA A 78 -23.68 -16.65 -3.00
C ALA A 78 -22.82 -15.59 -3.71
N SER A 79 -23.43 -14.54 -4.27
CA SER A 79 -22.69 -13.43 -4.88
C SER A 79 -21.74 -12.76 -3.89
N THR A 80 -22.17 -12.63 -2.63
CA THR A 80 -21.43 -11.92 -1.60
C THR A 80 -20.27 -12.73 -1.04
N ILE A 81 -20.53 -13.98 -0.62
CA ILE A 81 -19.54 -14.82 0.05
C ILE A 81 -18.50 -15.37 -0.93
N ILE A 82 -18.94 -15.78 -2.13
CA ILE A 82 -18.05 -16.42 -3.11
C ILE A 82 -17.45 -15.36 -4.04
N GLY A 83 -18.24 -14.37 -4.48
CA GLY A 83 -17.77 -13.33 -5.39
C GLY A 83 -17.11 -12.15 -4.66
N THR A 84 -17.90 -11.40 -3.90
CA THR A 84 -17.51 -10.07 -3.40
C THR A 84 -16.38 -10.15 -2.36
N ILE A 85 -16.51 -10.97 -1.31
CA ILE A 85 -15.52 -11.04 -0.22
C ILE A 85 -14.12 -11.45 -0.73
N PRO A 86 -13.97 -12.56 -1.50
CA PRO A 86 -12.67 -12.96 -2.00
C PRO A 86 -12.07 -11.94 -2.98
N SER A 87 -12.91 -11.29 -3.79
CA SER A 87 -12.46 -10.24 -4.71
C SER A 87 -11.86 -9.03 -3.96
N VAL A 88 -12.53 -8.57 -2.90
CA VAL A 88 -12.04 -7.47 -2.07
C VAL A 88 -10.69 -7.80 -1.44
N ALA A 89 -10.49 -9.04 -0.98
CA ALA A 89 -9.20 -9.47 -0.45
C ALA A 89 -8.12 -9.59 -1.55
N MET A 90 -8.45 -10.11 -2.73
CA MET A 90 -7.48 -10.33 -3.82
C MET A 90 -6.95 -9.05 -4.46
N ILE A 91 -7.77 -7.99 -4.55
CA ILE A 91 -7.40 -6.73 -5.22
C ILE A 91 -6.12 -6.10 -4.63
N PRO A 92 -5.98 -5.89 -3.30
CA PRO A 92 -4.75 -5.38 -2.71
C PRO A 92 -3.53 -6.26 -2.97
N PHE A 93 -3.66 -7.59 -2.84
CA PHE A 93 -2.56 -8.50 -3.11
C PHE A 93 -2.10 -8.43 -4.57
N LEU A 94 -3.05 -8.36 -5.50
CA LEU A 94 -2.75 -8.24 -6.93
C LEU A 94 -1.98 -6.94 -7.21
N TYR A 95 -2.43 -5.83 -6.62
CA TYR A 95 -1.74 -4.54 -6.74
C TYR A 95 -0.29 -4.62 -6.28
N PHE A 96 -0.02 -5.15 -5.09
CA PHE A 96 1.36 -5.24 -4.57
C PHE A 96 2.25 -6.20 -5.37
N ILE A 97 1.71 -7.34 -5.81
CA ILE A 97 2.47 -8.29 -6.65
C ILE A 97 2.77 -7.67 -8.01
N PHE A 98 1.81 -7.00 -8.62
CA PHE A 98 1.95 -6.34 -9.91
C PHE A 98 2.97 -5.19 -9.84
N MET A 99 2.89 -4.34 -8.82
CA MET A 99 3.84 -3.23 -8.64
C MET A 99 5.25 -3.76 -8.38
N ASN A 100 5.42 -4.76 -7.51
CA ASN A 100 6.73 -5.37 -7.29
C ASN A 100 7.30 -6.00 -8.55
N TRP A 101 6.47 -6.62 -9.40
CA TRP A 101 6.91 -7.16 -10.68
C TRP A 101 7.37 -6.04 -11.64
N LEU A 102 6.57 -4.97 -11.78
CA LEU A 102 6.89 -3.85 -12.65
C LEU A 102 8.20 -3.16 -12.26
N ILE A 103 8.40 -2.96 -10.94
CA ILE A 103 9.61 -2.41 -10.33
C ILE A 103 10.82 -3.31 -10.59
N LEU A 104 10.71 -4.61 -10.32
CA LEU A 104 11.86 -5.53 -10.32
C LEU A 104 12.27 -6.06 -11.69
N GLU A 105 11.33 -6.23 -12.62
CA GLU A 105 11.62 -6.80 -13.95
C GLU A 105 11.60 -5.74 -15.05
N LYS A 106 10.68 -4.78 -15.03
CA LYS A 106 10.53 -3.84 -16.15
C LYS A 106 11.38 -2.57 -16.03
N LEU A 107 11.60 -2.09 -14.80
CA LEU A 107 12.36 -0.87 -14.52
C LEU A 107 13.84 -1.16 -14.20
N SER A 108 14.15 -2.25 -13.50
CA SER A 108 15.53 -2.63 -13.16
C SER A 108 16.43 -2.82 -14.40
N ASP A 109 15.90 -3.41 -15.47
CA ASP A 109 16.67 -3.68 -16.69
C ASP A 109 17.00 -2.40 -17.47
N LYS A 110 16.25 -1.32 -17.27
CA LYS A 110 16.57 0.02 -17.83
C LYS A 110 17.55 0.81 -16.96
N PHE A 111 17.73 0.45 -15.70
CA PHE A 111 18.58 1.15 -14.73
C PHE A 111 19.61 0.19 -14.12
N ILE A 112 20.44 -0.42 -14.98
CA ILE A 112 21.43 -1.47 -14.66
C ILE A 112 22.38 -1.07 -13.51
N SER A 113 22.61 0.22 -13.28
CA SER A 113 23.54 0.75 -12.28
C SER A 113 22.93 1.08 -10.91
N VAL A 114 21.60 0.96 -10.72
CA VAL A 114 20.96 1.38 -9.46
C VAL A 114 20.86 0.21 -8.48
N PRO A 115 21.38 0.33 -7.23
CA PRO A 115 21.28 -0.73 -6.24
C PRO A 115 19.82 -1.11 -5.96
N LYS A 116 19.45 -2.36 -6.23
CA LYS A 116 18.07 -2.87 -6.16
C LYS A 116 17.40 -2.61 -4.82
N ASP A 117 18.15 -2.68 -3.71
CA ASP A 117 17.62 -2.43 -2.36
C ASP A 117 17.27 -0.97 -2.12
N LYS A 118 18.11 -0.03 -2.60
CA LYS A 118 17.82 1.40 -2.52
C LYS A 118 16.60 1.73 -3.37
N TYR A 119 16.49 1.15 -4.56
CA TYR A 119 15.35 1.36 -5.44
C TYR A 119 14.05 0.82 -4.85
N LYS A 120 14.06 -0.41 -4.31
CA LYS A 120 12.90 -1.02 -3.63
C LYS A 120 12.42 -0.16 -2.45
N PHE A 121 13.36 0.36 -1.64
CA PHE A 121 13.04 1.27 -0.55
C PHE A 121 12.29 2.51 -1.04
N TRP A 122 12.85 3.25 -2.01
CA TRP A 122 12.26 4.48 -2.51
C TRP A 122 10.96 4.25 -3.29
N SER A 123 10.87 3.17 -4.06
CA SER A 123 9.64 2.84 -4.78
C SER A 123 8.50 2.49 -3.81
N THR A 124 8.80 1.74 -2.75
CA THR A 124 7.81 1.43 -1.70
C THR A 124 7.36 2.71 -1.02
N TYR A 125 8.31 3.58 -0.63
CA TYR A 125 8.03 4.88 -0.04
C TYR A 125 7.09 5.72 -0.92
N ILE A 126 7.38 5.84 -2.23
CA ILE A 126 6.55 6.59 -3.17
C ILE A 126 5.15 5.98 -3.26
N HIS A 127 5.02 4.65 -3.36
CA HIS A 127 3.71 4.01 -3.46
C HIS A 127 2.85 4.21 -2.22
N PHE A 128 3.43 4.08 -1.02
CA PHE A 128 2.72 4.31 0.23
C PHE A 128 2.33 5.79 0.37
N THR A 129 3.19 6.72 -0.08
CA THR A 129 2.90 8.15 -0.10
C THR A 129 1.79 8.49 -1.09
N SER A 130 1.82 7.92 -2.29
CA SER A 130 0.79 8.11 -3.30
C SER A 130 -0.55 7.52 -2.84
N LEU A 131 -0.56 6.32 -2.25
CA LEU A 131 -1.76 5.73 -1.67
C LEU A 131 -2.32 6.60 -0.53
N GLY A 132 -1.47 6.99 0.43
CA GLY A 132 -1.88 7.87 1.53
C GLY A 132 -2.42 9.20 1.02
N GLY A 133 -1.71 9.86 0.10
CA GLY A 133 -2.11 11.14 -0.50
C GLY A 133 -3.40 11.05 -1.31
N VAL A 134 -3.53 10.04 -2.18
CA VAL A 134 -4.75 9.83 -2.98
C VAL A 134 -5.93 9.55 -2.06
N PHE A 135 -5.82 8.63 -1.10
CA PHE A 135 -6.94 8.32 -0.23
C PHE A 135 -7.30 9.47 0.71
N PHE A 136 -6.30 10.21 1.20
CA PHE A 136 -6.53 11.39 2.03
C PHE A 136 -7.22 12.52 1.26
N ILE A 137 -6.74 12.85 0.05
CA ILE A 137 -7.29 13.95 -0.74
C ILE A 137 -8.62 13.54 -1.37
N LEU A 138 -8.65 12.44 -2.11
CA LEU A 138 -9.84 12.00 -2.85
C LEU A 138 -11.00 11.73 -1.90
N PHE A 139 -10.82 10.85 -0.91
CA PHE A 139 -11.90 10.50 -0.01
C PHE A 139 -12.17 11.58 1.05
N GLY A 140 -11.17 12.39 1.39
CA GLY A 140 -11.38 13.61 2.18
C GLY A 140 -12.28 14.61 1.45
N CYS A 141 -12.06 14.83 0.16
CA CYS A 141 -12.94 15.65 -0.69
C CYS A 141 -14.32 15.01 -0.89
N MET A 142 -14.41 13.69 -1.10
CA MET A 142 -15.71 13.04 -1.25
C MET A 142 -16.52 13.04 0.05
N SER A 143 -15.89 13.14 1.22
CA SER A 143 -16.60 13.24 2.50
C SER A 143 -17.50 14.49 2.61
N TYR A 144 -17.21 15.56 1.84
CA TYR A 144 -18.08 16.75 1.78
C TYR A 144 -19.51 16.41 1.33
N LEU A 145 -19.70 15.35 0.53
CA LEU A 145 -21.01 14.87 0.10
C LEU A 145 -21.88 14.38 1.27
N GLY A 146 -21.27 14.06 2.42
CA GLY A 146 -21.94 13.67 3.65
C GLY A 146 -21.77 14.70 4.77
N ASN A 147 -21.67 15.99 4.45
CA ASN A 147 -21.39 17.08 5.40
C ASN A 147 -20.04 16.97 6.13
N GLY A 148 -19.12 16.15 5.60
CA GLY A 148 -17.75 16.05 6.08
C GLY A 148 -16.85 17.15 5.52
N SER A 149 -15.53 16.95 5.67
CA SER A 149 -14.51 17.81 5.08
C SER A 149 -13.18 17.06 5.04
N ILE A 150 -12.22 17.58 4.28
CA ILE A 150 -10.84 17.06 4.27
C ILE A 150 -10.12 17.19 5.62
N LEU A 151 -10.63 18.02 6.53
CA LEU A 151 -10.08 18.18 7.86
C LEU A 151 -10.48 17.00 8.77
N PRO A 152 -9.53 16.34 9.46
CA PRO A 152 -9.81 15.12 10.24
C PRO A 152 -10.80 15.28 11.41
N HIS A 153 -11.11 16.48 11.90
CA HIS A 153 -12.14 16.65 12.94
C HIS A 153 -13.54 16.84 12.33
N LYS A 154 -13.61 17.25 11.07
CA LYS A 154 -14.87 17.48 10.33
C LYS A 154 -15.27 16.28 9.48
N ALA A 155 -14.31 15.53 8.94
CA ALA A 155 -14.58 14.26 8.24
C ALA A 155 -15.40 13.28 9.10
N PHE A 156 -15.26 13.33 10.43
CA PHE A 156 -15.95 12.45 11.36
C PHE A 156 -17.48 12.60 11.28
N TYR A 157 -17.99 13.80 11.02
CA TYR A 157 -19.43 14.04 10.90
C TYR A 157 -20.07 13.31 9.71
N ALA A 158 -19.27 12.94 8.70
CA ALA A 158 -19.76 12.14 7.58
C ALA A 158 -19.82 10.65 7.90
N LEU A 159 -19.09 10.11 8.89
CA LEU A 159 -19.05 8.67 9.16
C LEU A 159 -20.42 8.02 9.42
N PRO A 160 -21.34 8.62 10.22
CA PRO A 160 -22.66 8.05 10.44
C PRO A 160 -23.46 7.90 9.13
N ASN A 161 -23.19 8.76 8.15
CA ASN A 161 -23.86 8.73 6.87
C ASN A 161 -23.51 7.48 6.04
N ALA A 162 -22.50 6.70 6.41
CA ALA A 162 -22.15 5.44 5.74
C ALA A 162 -23.32 4.43 5.73
N PHE A 163 -24.25 4.57 6.68
CA PHE A 163 -25.46 3.75 6.78
C PHE A 163 -26.73 4.48 6.31
N SER A 164 -26.60 5.67 5.73
CA SER A 164 -27.74 6.44 5.22
C SER A 164 -28.40 5.75 4.03
N ASP A 165 -29.72 5.83 3.95
CA ASP A 165 -30.48 5.40 2.78
C ASP A 165 -30.26 6.29 1.56
N VAL A 166 -29.84 7.53 1.76
CA VAL A 166 -29.54 8.48 0.68
C VAL A 166 -28.16 8.17 0.09
N PHE A 167 -28.12 7.85 -1.22
CA PHE A 167 -26.92 7.42 -1.91
C PHE A 167 -25.73 8.40 -1.78
N ILE A 168 -26.00 9.70 -1.95
CA ILE A 168 -24.97 10.75 -1.86
C ILE A 168 -24.36 10.84 -0.45
N LEU A 169 -25.21 10.83 0.58
CA LEU A 169 -24.77 10.84 1.98
C LEU A 169 -23.96 9.57 2.30
N ARG A 170 -24.39 8.41 1.79
CA ARG A 170 -23.70 7.12 1.91
C ARG A 170 -22.31 7.14 1.31
N ILE A 171 -22.17 7.70 0.10
CA ILE A 171 -20.86 7.90 -0.53
C ILE A 171 -19.98 8.77 0.37
N GLY A 172 -20.52 9.86 0.91
CA GLY A 172 -19.79 10.74 1.84
C GLY A 172 -19.29 9.99 3.07
N GLY A 173 -20.12 9.15 3.68
CA GLY A 173 -19.73 8.38 4.85
C GLY A 173 -18.77 7.23 4.59
N ILE A 174 -18.93 6.49 3.49
CA ILE A 174 -17.96 5.47 3.06
C ILE A 174 -16.61 6.13 2.74
N SER A 175 -16.64 7.30 2.11
CA SER A 175 -15.43 8.09 1.84
C SER A 175 -14.76 8.53 3.13
N ALA A 176 -15.50 9.01 4.12
CA ALA A 176 -14.94 9.29 5.44
C ALA A 176 -14.28 8.06 6.07
N PHE A 177 -14.88 6.88 5.93
CA PHE A 177 -14.31 5.61 6.41
C PHE A 177 -12.97 5.29 5.72
N LEU A 178 -12.89 5.43 4.40
CA LEU A 178 -11.66 5.22 3.62
C LEU A 178 -10.60 6.28 3.88
N TYR A 179 -11.03 7.53 4.11
CA TYR A 179 -10.16 8.62 4.51
C TYR A 179 -9.45 8.31 5.83
N TYR A 180 -10.16 7.85 6.87
CA TYR A 180 -9.52 7.49 8.13
C TYR A 180 -8.78 6.16 8.07
N GLY A 181 -9.46 5.10 7.60
CA GLY A 181 -8.96 3.74 7.66
C GLY A 181 -7.77 3.48 6.75
N VAL A 182 -7.70 4.17 5.61
CA VAL A 182 -6.60 4.03 4.65
C VAL A 182 -5.80 5.33 4.56
N GLY A 183 -6.43 6.46 4.25
CA GLY A 183 -5.73 7.74 4.06
C GLY A 183 -4.87 8.13 5.26
N CYS A 184 -5.49 8.35 6.42
CA CYS A 184 -4.82 8.78 7.64
C CYS A 184 -3.82 7.73 8.17
N VAL A 185 -4.15 6.44 8.09
CA VAL A 185 -3.25 5.36 8.53
C VAL A 185 -1.96 5.34 7.69
N PHE A 186 -2.08 5.36 6.36
CA PHE A 186 -0.90 5.41 5.49
C PHE A 186 -0.12 6.70 5.66
N LEU A 187 -0.80 7.83 5.82
CA LEU A 187 -0.15 9.12 6.05
C LEU A 187 0.63 9.14 7.39
N LEU A 188 0.09 8.53 8.44
CA LEU A 188 0.78 8.34 9.72
C LEU A 188 2.00 7.41 9.59
N ILE A 189 1.89 6.30 8.86
CA ILE A 189 3.04 5.44 8.52
C ILE A 189 4.12 6.27 7.81
N MET A 190 3.74 7.12 6.85
CA MET A 190 4.68 7.98 6.14
C MET A 190 5.33 9.02 7.05
N ILE A 191 4.61 9.59 8.02
CA ILE A 191 5.20 10.50 9.02
C ILE A 191 6.31 9.78 9.79
N PHE A 192 6.05 8.59 10.33
CA PHE A 192 7.08 7.81 11.03
C PHE A 192 8.25 7.42 10.13
N TRP A 193 7.98 7.07 8.88
CA TRP A 193 9.03 6.77 7.90
C TRP A 193 9.92 8.00 7.65
N ASN A 194 9.33 9.18 7.47
CA ASN A 194 10.05 10.44 7.27
C ASN A 194 10.91 10.79 8.49
N ILE A 195 10.38 10.62 9.70
CA ILE A 195 11.16 10.78 10.95
C ILE A 195 12.36 9.82 10.94
N GLY A 196 12.17 8.56 10.54
CA GLY A 196 13.26 7.59 10.41
C GLY A 196 14.35 8.00 9.42
N ILE A 197 13.98 8.58 8.27
CA ILE A 197 14.93 9.10 7.28
C ILE A 197 15.73 10.26 7.88
N ILE A 198 15.08 11.19 8.58
CA ILE A 198 15.71 12.34 9.23
C ILE A 198 16.68 11.89 10.32
N ILE A 199 16.26 10.97 11.20
CA ILE A 199 17.13 10.43 12.26
C ILE A 199 18.35 9.75 11.66
N LYS A 200 18.18 8.93 10.60
CA LYS A 200 19.29 8.30 9.91
C LYS A 200 20.27 9.33 9.33
N TYR A 201 19.75 10.39 8.72
CA TYR A 201 20.58 11.47 8.19
C TYR A 201 21.39 12.17 9.30
N ILE A 202 20.76 12.47 10.43
CA ILE A 202 21.42 13.06 11.60
C ILE A 202 22.52 12.12 12.11
N PHE A 203 22.23 10.82 12.23
CA PHE A 203 23.19 9.84 12.72
C PHE A 203 24.43 9.72 11.82
N VAL A 204 24.24 9.75 10.49
CA VAL A 204 25.35 9.75 9.52
C VAL A 204 26.21 11.00 9.64
N LYS A 205 25.60 12.17 9.89
CA LYS A 205 26.35 13.41 10.12
C LYS A 205 27.14 13.37 11.43
N ILE A 206 26.55 12.84 12.50
CA ILE A 206 27.22 12.68 13.78
C ILE A 206 28.37 11.69 13.67
N SER A 207 28.18 10.55 13.01
CA SER A 207 29.25 9.55 12.85
C SER A 207 30.44 10.10 12.07
N ALA A 208 30.19 10.83 10.97
CA ALA A 208 31.25 11.49 10.20
C ALA A 208 32.02 12.53 11.04
N TRP A 209 31.32 13.28 11.90
CA TRP A 209 31.97 14.22 12.81
C TRP A 209 32.82 13.51 13.89
N LEU A 210 32.32 12.40 14.46
CA LEU A 210 33.06 11.59 15.43
C LEU A 210 34.31 10.95 14.81
N GLU A 211 34.22 10.46 13.57
CA GLU A 211 35.38 9.94 12.84
C GLU A 211 36.44 11.02 12.64
N LYS A 212 36.04 12.22 12.19
CA LYS A 212 36.95 13.37 12.04
C LYS A 212 37.61 13.74 13.37
N MET A 213 36.87 13.69 14.48
CA MET A 213 37.43 13.94 15.81
C MET A 213 38.41 12.85 16.27
N LYS A 214 38.17 11.59 15.90
CA LYS A 214 39.08 10.47 16.18
C LYS A 214 40.39 10.61 15.39
N GLU A 215 40.29 10.96 14.12
CA GLU A 215 41.43 11.20 13.23
C GLU A 215 42.31 12.35 13.74
N LEU A 216 41.71 13.49 14.13
CA LEU A 216 42.43 14.62 14.72
C LEU A 216 43.16 14.26 16.02
N ARG A 217 42.61 13.36 16.84
CA ARG A 217 43.30 12.87 18.05
C ARG A 217 44.48 11.96 17.71
N MET A 218 44.36 11.14 16.67
CA MET A 218 45.46 10.27 16.21
C MET A 218 46.62 11.09 15.69
N ILE A 219 46.35 12.09 14.83
CA ILE A 219 47.38 13.01 14.30
C ILE A 219 48.12 13.73 15.43
N LYS A 220 47.40 14.30 16.40
CA LYS A 220 48.02 14.96 17.57
C LYS A 220 48.84 14.00 18.45
N LYS A 221 48.48 12.70 18.48
CA LYS A 221 49.24 11.69 19.23
C LYS A 221 50.53 11.34 18.49
N GLU A 222 50.48 11.21 17.17
CA GLU A 222 51.66 10.97 16.32
C GLU A 222 52.63 12.16 16.34
N GLU A 223 52.14 13.40 16.24
CA GLU A 223 52.97 14.61 16.39
C GLU A 223 53.68 14.66 17.74
N LYS A 224 53.00 14.30 18.83
CA LYS A 224 53.62 14.23 20.16
C LYS A 224 54.71 13.17 20.26
N LEU A 225 54.54 12.03 19.56
CA LEU A 225 55.51 10.94 19.53
C LEU A 225 56.72 11.28 18.65
N SER A 226 56.51 11.93 17.51
CA SER A 226 57.58 12.39 16.61
C SER A 226 58.42 13.51 17.27
N LEU A 227 57.78 14.47 17.94
CA LEU A 227 58.49 15.50 18.70
C LEU A 227 59.31 14.93 19.87
N LYS A 228 58.83 13.85 20.52
CA LYS A 228 59.58 13.17 21.58
C LYS A 228 60.80 12.42 21.04
N SER A 229 60.65 11.71 19.92
CA SER A 229 61.76 10.99 19.27
C SER A 229 62.84 11.94 18.76
N GLN A 230 62.47 13.05 18.11
CA GLN A 230 63.42 14.09 17.70
C GLN A 230 64.16 14.74 18.89
N LYS A 231 63.47 14.94 20.03
CA LYS A 231 64.10 15.43 21.26
C LYS A 231 65.10 14.43 21.86
N ILE A 232 64.88 13.13 21.69
CA ILE A 232 65.81 12.09 22.15
C ILE A 232 67.02 12.00 21.22
N GLU A 233 66.81 12.02 19.90
CA GLU A 233 67.90 12.00 18.91
C GLU A 233 68.80 13.24 19.02
N SER A 234 68.22 14.43 19.15
CA SER A 234 68.99 15.68 19.36
C SER A 234 69.74 15.71 20.68
N LYS A 235 69.26 15.00 21.72
CA LYS A 235 70.00 14.82 22.98
C LYS A 235 71.18 13.87 22.81
N ASN A 236 71.00 12.76 22.08
CA ASN A 236 72.08 11.79 21.83
C ASN A 236 73.17 12.31 20.89
N ASN A 237 72.83 13.18 19.94
CA ASN A 237 73.82 13.79 19.03
C ASN A 237 74.63 14.92 19.66
N LYS A 238 74.21 15.50 20.79
CA LYS A 238 74.99 16.51 21.52
C LYS A 238 76.07 15.92 22.45
N THR A 239 76.04 14.62 22.67
CA THR A 239 76.98 13.89 23.57
C THR A 239 78.08 13.15 22.82
N LYS A 240 78.16 13.30 21.48
CA LYS A 240 79.31 12.93 20.64
C LYS A 240 80.08 14.18 20.27
#